data_AF-A0A8T3RHB3-F1
#
_entry.id   AF-A0A8T3RHB3-F1
#
_cell.length_a   1.000
_cell.length_b   1.000
_cell.length_c   1.000
_cell.angle_alpha   90.00
_cell.angle_beta   90.00
_cell.angle_gamma   90.00
#
_symmetry.space_group_name_H-M   'P 1'
#
loop_
_entity.id
_entity.type
_entity.pdbx_description
1 polymer ?
#
loop_
_entity_poly.entity_id
_entity_poly.type
_entity_poly.pdbx_seq_one_letter_code
_entity_poly.pdbx_strand_id
1 'polypeptide(L)' 'GYAVPPYYDSLIGKLIAHGESRTIAFARMINALTEIVIDGIKTNLPLHRNMMNDEGFRAGGTDIHYLEKKLGLT' A
#
# COMPACT_ATOMS: atom_id res chain seq x y z
N GLY A 1 9.50 22.28 -2.65
CA GLY A 1 9.25 20.91 -2.15
C GLY A 1 9.46 20.88 -0.65
N TYR A 2 8.91 19.87 0.02
CA TYR A 2 9.17 19.60 1.44
C TYR A 2 10.37 18.63 1.55
N ALA A 3 11.26 18.86 2.52
CA ALA A 3 12.37 17.96 2.80
C ALA A 3 12.01 17.04 3.97
N VAL A 4 11.99 15.74 3.73
CA VAL A 4 11.72 14.74 4.77
C VAL A 4 12.93 14.65 5.71
N PRO A 5 12.79 14.95 7.02
CA PRO A 5 13.91 14.89 7.95
C PRO A 5 14.34 13.43 8.21
N PRO A 6 15.66 13.15 8.34
CA PRO A 6 16.16 11.78 8.54
C PRO A 6 15.97 11.26 9.97
N TYR A 7 15.54 12.11 10.91
CA TYR A 7 15.49 11.80 12.34
C TYR A 7 14.11 11.31 12.83
N TYR A 8 13.09 11.34 11.97
CA TYR A 8 11.73 10.92 12.29
C TYR A 8 11.28 9.76 11.40
N ASP A 9 10.07 9.26 11.65
CA ASP A 9 9.44 8.29 10.76
C ASP A 9 9.36 8.84 9.32
N SER A 10 9.58 7.94 8.36
CA SER A 10 9.47 8.14 6.91
C SER A 10 8.04 8.37 6.40
N LEU A 11 7.04 8.44 7.28
CA LEU A 11 5.64 8.64 6.92
C LEU A 11 5.37 10.02 6.34
N ILE A 12 5.07 10.06 5.05
CA ILE A 12 4.72 11.30 4.31
C ILE A 12 3.20 11.51 4.14
N GLY A 13 2.39 10.49 4.43
CA GLY A 13 0.94 10.56 4.28
C GLY A 13 0.24 9.23 4.51
N LYS A 14 -1.08 9.27 4.72
CA LYS A 14 -1.94 8.09 4.88
C LYS A 14 -3.05 8.13 3.84
N LEU A 15 -3.19 7.06 3.06
CA LEU A 15 -4.27 6.88 2.10
C LEU A 15 -5.33 5.95 2.70
N ILE A 16 -6.57 6.39 2.74
CA ILE A 16 -7.71 5.63 3.27
C ILE A 16 -8.80 5.60 2.20
N ALA A 17 -9.25 4.41 1.81
CA ALA A 17 -10.36 4.21 0.89
C ALA A 17 -11.55 3.60 1.62
N HIS A 18 -12.73 4.14 1.37
CA HIS A 18 -14.00 3.66 1.92
C HIS A 18 -14.96 3.32 0.79
N GLY A 19 -15.78 2.29 0.97
CA GLY A 19 -16.80 1.85 0.02
C GLY A 19 -17.81 0.94 0.70
N GLU A 20 -19.00 0.83 0.11
CA GLU A 20 -20.11 0.03 0.65
C GLU A 20 -19.84 -1.47 0.69
N SER A 21 -18.82 -1.92 -0.05
CA SER A 21 -18.30 -3.28 0.01
C SER A 21 -16.77 -3.28 -0.04
N ARG A 22 -16.16 -4.38 0.42
CA ARG A 22 -14.70 -4.60 0.32
C ARG A 22 -14.22 -4.44 -1.12
N THR A 23 -14.98 -4.96 -2.09
CA THR A 23 -14.66 -4.84 -3.52
C THR A 23 -14.62 -3.39 -3.99
N ILE A 24 -15.60 -2.56 -3.59
CA ILE A 24 -15.64 -1.13 -3.95
C ILE A 24 -14.48 -0.38 -3.28
N ALA A 25 -14.21 -0.64 -1.99
CA ALA A 25 -13.09 -0.02 -1.29
C ALA A 25 -11.74 -0.40 -1.93
N PHE A 26 -11.56 -1.65 -2.34
CA PHE A 26 -10.37 -2.11 -3.07
C PHE A 26 -10.20 -1.41 -4.40
N ALA A 27 -11.25 -1.32 -5.22
CA ALA A 27 -11.19 -0.64 -6.51
C ALA A 27 -10.81 0.84 -6.35
N ARG A 28 -11.39 1.54 -5.37
CA ARG A 28 -11.04 2.93 -5.04
C ARG A 28 -9.58 3.07 -4.60
N MET A 29 -9.11 2.16 -3.75
CA MET A 29 -7.72 2.13 -3.30
C MET A 29 -6.74 1.88 -4.46
N ILE A 30 -7.06 0.96 -5.38
CA ILE A 30 -6.24 0.69 -6.58
C ILE A 30 -6.13 1.95 -7.45
N ASN A 31 -7.25 2.62 -7.72
CA ASN A 31 -7.26 3.86 -8.51
C ASN A 31 -6.42 4.94 -7.83
N ALA A 32 -6.68 5.19 -6.54
CA ALA A 32 -5.92 6.19 -5.78
C ALA A 32 -4.42 5.89 -5.76
N LEU A 33 -4.01 4.64 -5.52
CA LEU A 33 -2.60 4.24 -5.58
C LEU A 33 -1.98 4.42 -6.96
N THR A 34 -2.76 4.28 -8.03
CA THR A 34 -2.30 4.45 -9.42
C THR A 34 -2.12 5.92 -9.77
N GLU A 35 -2.99 6.78 -9.26
CA GLU A 35 -2.98 8.23 -9.48
C GLU A 35 -1.97 8.97 -8.61
N ILE A 36 -1.49 8.38 -7.51
CA ILE A 36 -0.45 8.98 -6.66
C ILE A 36 0.84 9.18 -7.47
N VAL A 37 1.27 10.44 -7.52
CA VAL A 37 2.56 10.88 -8.06
C VAL A 37 3.37 11.48 -6.92
N ILE A 38 4.53 10.89 -6.63
CA ILE A 38 5.49 11.38 -5.65
C ILE A 38 6.86 11.38 -6.33
N ASP A 39 7.52 12.53 -6.33
CA ASP A 39 8.83 12.72 -6.94
C ASP A 39 9.86 13.15 -5.88
N GLY A 40 11.14 12.90 -6.17
CA GLY A 40 12.27 13.30 -5.32
C GLY A 40 12.61 12.33 -4.17
N ILE A 41 11.78 11.32 -3.91
CA ILE A 41 12.04 10.28 -2.89
C ILE A 41 11.57 8.90 -3.34
N LYS A 42 12.24 7.86 -2.86
CA LYS A 42 11.73 6.48 -2.99
C LYS A 42 10.59 6.27 -1.99
N THR A 43 9.55 5.55 -2.41
CA THR A 43 8.39 5.24 -1.57
C THR A 43 8.07 3.75 -1.61
N ASN A 44 7.24 3.30 -0.67
CA ASN A 44 6.69 1.95 -0.63
C ASN A 44 5.45 1.78 -1.54
N LEU A 45 5.14 2.76 -2.39
CA LEU A 45 3.99 2.71 -3.30
C LEU A 45 3.96 1.47 -4.21
N PRO A 46 5.09 0.99 -4.78
CA PRO A 46 5.09 -0.23 -5.57
C PRO A 46 4.68 -1.48 -4.76
N LEU A 47 5.11 -1.57 -3.51
CA LEU A 47 4.73 -2.67 -2.61
C LEU A 47 3.22 -2.68 -2.38
N HIS A 48 2.62 -1.53 -2.06
CA HIS A 48 1.19 -1.41 -1.85
C HIS A 48 0.39 -1.75 -3.11
N ARG A 49 0.82 -1.31 -4.30
CA ARG A 49 0.20 -1.70 -5.57
C ARG A 49 0.24 -3.22 -5.79
N ASN A 50 1.39 -3.85 -5.51
CA ASN A 50 1.55 -5.30 -5.62
C ASN A 50 0.67 -6.07 -4.63
N MET A 51 0.48 -5.55 -3.41
CA MET A 51 -0.41 -6.14 -2.43
C MET A 51 -1.89 -6.04 -2.84
N MET A 52 -2.30 -4.91 -3.43
CA MET A 52 -3.69 -4.74 -3.86
C MET A 52 -4.09 -5.65 -5.03
N ASN A 53 -3.13 -6.05 -5.87
CA ASN A 53 -3.34 -6.98 -6.97
C ASN A 53 -3.21 -8.46 -6.57
N ASP A 54 -2.81 -8.73 -5.33
CA ASP A 54 -2.60 -10.09 -4.83
C ASP A 54 -3.91 -10.81 -4.51
N GLU A 55 -4.10 -12.00 -5.06
CA GLU A 55 -5.36 -12.74 -4.90
C GLU A 55 -5.61 -13.17 -3.45
N GLY A 56 -4.58 -13.61 -2.72
CA GLY A 56 -4.71 -14.00 -1.32
C GLY A 56 -5.09 -12.83 -0.41
N PHE A 57 -4.51 -11.66 -0.65
CA PHE A 57 -4.84 -10.42 0.04
C PHE A 57 -6.27 -9.94 -0.28
N ARG A 58 -6.69 -10.04 -1.54
CA ARG A 58 -8.06 -9.71 -1.97
C ARG A 58 -9.09 -10.65 -1.34
N ALA A 59 -8.79 -11.95 -1.25
CA ALA A 59 -9.62 -12.96 -0.61
C ALA A 59 -9.78 -12.74 0.91
N GLY A 60 -8.87 -11.98 1.55
CA GLY A 60 -8.96 -11.64 2.97
C GLY A 60 -8.47 -12.74 3.92
N GLY A 61 -7.86 -13.80 3.40
CA GLY A 61 -7.32 -14.94 4.17
C GLY A 61 -5.88 -14.73 4.65
N THR A 62 -5.47 -13.49 4.96
CA THR A 62 -4.09 -13.16 5.32
C THR A 62 -3.84 -13.24 6.82
N ASP A 63 -2.80 -13.98 7.21
CA ASP A 63 -2.28 -13.99 8.58
C ASP A 63 -1.19 -12.90 8.79
N ILE A 64 -0.67 -12.79 10.00
CA ILE A 64 0.36 -11.79 10.35
C ILE A 64 1.71 -12.02 9.65
N HIS A 65 1.97 -13.22 9.14
CA HIS A 65 3.21 -13.59 8.45
C HIS A 65 3.07 -13.58 6.92
N TYR A 66 1.90 -13.21 6.40
CA TYR A 66 1.59 -13.27 4.97
C TYR A 66 2.62 -12.52 4.12
N LEU A 67 2.98 -11.31 4.56
CA LEU A 67 3.92 -10.46 3.85
C LEU A 67 5.34 -11.03 3.88
N GLU A 68 5.79 -11.57 5.01
CA GLU A 68 7.13 -12.15 5.16
C GLU A 68 7.31 -13.35 4.24
N LYS A 69 6.34 -14.27 4.25
CA LYS A 69 6.31 -15.45 3.36
C LYS A 69 6.31 -15.02 1.90
N LYS A 70 5.51 -14.00 1.54
CA LYS A 70 5.43 -13.50 0.16
C LYS A 70 6.75 -12.88 -0.31
N LEU A 71 7.51 -12.26 0.58
CA LEU A 71 8.81 -11.67 0.27
C LEU A 71 9.97 -12.66 0.38
N GLY A 72 9.72 -13.93 0.75
CA GLY A 72 10.75 -14.93 0.95
C GLY A 72 11.68 -14.60 2.11
N LEU A 73 11.18 -13.87 3.11
CA LEU A 73 11.92 -13.49 4.31
C LEU A 73 11.80 -14.56 5.42
N THR A 74 10.94 -15.56 5.21
CA THR A 74 10.74 -16.76 6.02
C THR A 74 10.48 -17.98 5.14
#